data_AF-A0A6I3KNE7-F1
#
_entry.id   AF-A0A6I3KNE7-F1
#
_cell.length_a   1.000
_cell.length_b   1.000
_cell.length_c   1.000
_cell.angle_alpha   90.00
_cell.angle_beta   90.00
_cell.angle_gamma   90.00
#
_symmetry.space_group_name_H-M   'P 1'
#
loop_
_entity.id
_entity.type
_entity.pdbx_description
1 polymer ?
#
loop_
_entity_poly.entity_id
_entity_poly.type
_entity_poly.pdbx_seq_one_letter_code
_entity_poly.pdbx_strand_id
1 'polypeptide(L)'
;MERTWSCFDCQFDGAEPVCFAADGHFDPKRLARILLKIGPAEGAPDDKCDRMRAYDCVDEMVQTAPEASVTFILAALDECRTSAQVSLLGAGALETLLKMHGPQVIGPLERAARQHAKVRYLLSATWGQQSICPSVWEHLIAAVRPGPVMDADPRTPAAGMGDKVLDADGVAKLLSEPMA
;
A
#
# COMPACT_ATOMS: atom_id res chain seq x y z
N MET A 1 25.44 9.23 -0.73
CA MET A 1 24.20 8.84 -1.45
C MET A 1 23.08 9.65 -0.81
N GLU A 2 22.40 10.48 -1.58
CA GLU A 2 21.35 11.37 -1.07
C GLU A 2 20.12 10.52 -0.71
N ARG A 3 19.52 10.76 0.47
CA ARG A 3 18.32 10.02 0.87
C ARG A 3 17.18 10.43 -0.06
N THR A 4 16.53 9.46 -0.70
CA THR A 4 15.37 9.70 -1.58
C THR A 4 14.11 10.11 -0.80
N TRP A 5 14.12 9.94 0.52
CA TRP A 5 13.05 10.32 1.46
C TRP A 5 13.61 10.43 2.89
N SER A 6 13.05 11.32 3.71
CA SER A 6 13.24 11.34 5.17
C SER A 6 11.97 11.88 5.81
N CYS A 7 11.43 11.18 6.82
CA CYS A 7 10.32 11.71 7.61
C CYS A 7 10.80 12.78 8.61
N PHE A 8 9.85 13.55 9.13
CA PHE A 8 10.03 14.60 10.11
C PHE A 8 10.82 14.13 11.32
N ASP A 9 10.44 13.00 11.94
CA ASP A 9 11.13 12.45 13.11
C ASP A 9 12.62 12.14 12.82
N CYS A 10 12.91 11.62 11.63
CA CYS A 10 14.29 11.35 11.22
C CYS A 10 15.07 12.62 10.90
N GLN A 11 14.40 13.68 10.48
CA GLN A 11 15.00 14.95 10.11
C GLN A 11 15.23 15.86 11.33
N PHE A 12 14.35 15.81 12.32
CA PHE A 12 14.31 16.80 13.41
C PHE A 12 14.45 16.22 14.82
N ASP A 13 14.02 14.97 15.06
CA ASP A 13 14.01 14.36 16.40
C ASP A 13 15.16 13.38 16.65
N GLY A 14 16.02 13.14 15.64
CA GLY A 14 17.18 12.26 15.77
C GLY A 14 16.83 10.79 16.01
N ALA A 15 15.58 10.41 15.74
CA ALA A 15 15.11 9.05 15.94
C ALA A 15 15.78 8.07 14.96
N GLU A 16 16.04 6.84 15.42
CA GLU A 16 16.59 5.80 14.54
C GLU A 16 15.57 5.45 13.44
N PRO A 17 15.92 5.55 12.14
CA PRO A 17 14.98 5.33 11.07
C PRO A 17 14.49 3.88 11.00
N VAL A 18 13.17 3.69 11.09
CA VAL A 18 12.53 2.37 10.93
C VAL A 18 12.50 1.87 9.48
N CYS A 19 12.75 2.78 8.52
CA CYS A 19 12.65 2.53 7.08
C CYS A 19 13.99 2.48 6.35
N PHE A 20 15.12 2.52 7.07
CA PHE A 20 16.45 2.38 6.51
C PHE A 20 17.14 1.12 7.04
N ALA A 21 18.00 0.51 6.22
CA ALA A 21 18.90 -0.54 6.67
C ALA A 21 20.09 0.04 7.45
N ALA A 22 20.87 -0.83 8.11
CA ALA A 22 22.00 -0.44 8.94
C ALA A 22 23.12 0.29 8.15
N ASP A 23 23.21 0.07 6.85
CA ASP A 23 24.13 0.74 5.93
C ASP A 23 23.57 2.06 5.37
N GLY A 24 22.35 2.46 5.78
CA GLY A 24 21.73 3.73 5.42
C GLY A 24 21.00 3.75 4.08
N HIS A 25 20.72 2.60 3.44
CA HIS A 25 19.80 2.55 2.28
C HIS A 25 18.33 2.44 2.70
N PHE A 26 17.43 3.03 1.92
CA PHE A 26 15.98 2.92 2.16
C PHE A 26 15.53 1.47 1.93
N ASP A 27 14.99 0.84 2.97
CA ASP A 27 14.46 -0.53 2.96
C ASP A 27 12.94 -0.49 3.17
N PRO A 28 12.14 -0.37 2.08
CA PRO A 28 10.69 -0.33 2.18
C PRO A 28 10.10 -1.64 2.70
N LYS A 29 10.78 -2.78 2.54
CA LYS A 29 10.33 -4.07 3.05
C LYS A 29 10.47 -4.16 4.57
N ARG A 30 11.52 -3.57 5.15
CA ARG A 30 11.65 -3.43 6.61
C ARG A 30 10.49 -2.61 7.18
N LEU A 31 10.21 -1.45 6.59
CA LEU A 31 9.08 -0.61 7.00
C LEU A 31 7.75 -1.37 6.88
N ALA A 32 7.52 -2.06 5.77
CA ALA A 32 6.31 -2.82 5.54
C ALA A 32 6.11 -3.93 6.58
N ARG A 33 7.15 -4.69 6.91
CA ARG A 33 7.08 -5.75 7.92
C ARG A 33 6.69 -5.21 9.31
N ILE A 34 7.05 -3.98 9.65
CA ILE A 34 6.62 -3.33 10.90
C ILE A 34 5.15 -2.90 10.80
N LEU A 35 4.78 -2.21 9.71
CA LEU A 35 3.41 -1.73 9.49
C LEU A 35 2.38 -2.87 9.46
N LEU A 36 2.71 -3.97 8.79
CA LEU A 36 1.79 -5.09 8.50
C LEU A 36 1.62 -6.08 9.67
N LYS A 37 2.17 -5.80 10.85
CA LYS A 37 1.88 -6.55 12.09
C LYS A 37 0.41 -6.30 12.51
N ILE A 38 -0.52 -6.99 11.84
CA ILE A 38 -1.96 -7.03 12.15
C ILE A 38 -2.21 -8.27 13.02
N GLY A 39 -2.52 -8.04 14.29
CA GLY A 39 -2.90 -9.06 15.27
C GLY A 39 -3.59 -8.41 16.46
N PRO A 40 -4.27 -9.19 17.33
CA PRO A 40 -4.72 -8.67 18.62
C PRO A 40 -3.51 -8.05 19.32
N ALA A 41 -3.74 -7.01 20.12
CA ALA A 41 -2.71 -6.19 20.74
C ALA A 41 -1.85 -6.91 21.82
N GLU A 42 -1.61 -8.21 21.65
CA GLU A 42 -0.62 -9.06 22.32
C GLU A 42 0.76 -8.85 21.68
N GLY A 43 1.22 -7.59 21.68
CA GLY A 43 2.60 -7.24 21.42
C GLY A 43 3.21 -6.65 22.67
N ALA A 44 4.52 -6.79 22.85
CA ALA A 44 5.22 -6.06 23.89
C ALA A 44 4.99 -4.54 23.70
N PRO A 45 5.06 -3.71 24.75
CA PRO A 45 4.90 -2.26 24.63
C PRO A 45 5.72 -1.63 23.48
N ASP A 46 6.91 -2.17 23.24
CA ASP A 46 7.84 -1.73 22.19
C ASP A 46 7.29 -1.98 20.77
N ASP A 47 6.56 -3.08 20.54
CA ASP A 47 5.94 -3.38 19.23
C ASP A 47 4.86 -2.35 18.85
N LYS A 48 4.16 -1.79 19.84
CA LYS A 48 3.14 -0.76 19.60
C LYS A 48 3.78 0.57 19.21
N CYS A 49 4.89 0.91 19.86
CA CYS A 49 5.67 2.12 19.55
C CYS A 49 6.20 2.07 18.11
N ASP A 50 6.81 0.95 17.72
CA ASP A 50 7.36 0.79 16.37
C ASP A 50 6.29 0.83 15.28
N ARG A 51 5.11 0.22 15.52
CA ARG A 51 4.02 0.26 14.54
C ARG A 51 3.43 1.67 14.37
N MET A 52 3.31 2.43 15.45
CA MET A 52 2.87 3.83 15.38
C MET A 52 3.86 4.67 14.58
N ARG A 53 5.16 4.53 14.86
CA ARG A 53 6.23 5.20 14.10
C ARG A 53 6.25 4.80 12.62
N ALA A 54 5.99 3.52 12.32
CA ALA A 54 5.85 3.06 10.94
C ALA A 54 4.64 3.68 10.24
N TYR A 55 3.52 3.81 10.95
CA TYR A 55 2.33 4.50 10.44
C TYR A 55 2.64 5.97 10.14
N ASP A 56 3.22 6.71 11.09
CA ASP A 56 3.55 8.14 10.92
C ASP A 56 4.52 8.34 9.76
N CYS A 57 5.54 7.48 9.64
CA CYS A 57 6.49 7.51 8.53
C CYS A 57 5.81 7.30 7.17
N VAL A 58 4.84 6.39 7.08
CA VAL A 58 4.10 6.12 5.84
C VAL A 58 3.12 7.24 5.54
N ASP A 59 2.40 7.74 6.54
CA ASP A 59 1.45 8.85 6.40
C ASP A 59 2.12 10.11 5.88
N GLU A 60 3.31 10.43 6.38
CA GLU A 60 4.09 11.57 5.89
C GLU A 60 4.64 11.30 4.48
N MET A 61 5.11 10.08 4.20
CA MET A 61 5.64 9.70 2.89
C MET A 61 4.57 9.85 1.79
N VAL A 62 3.34 9.40 2.04
CA VAL A 62 2.24 9.53 1.05
C VAL A 62 1.80 10.97 0.83
N GLN A 63 2.10 11.87 1.76
CA GLN A 63 1.80 13.29 1.63
C GLN A 63 2.87 14.06 0.86
N THR A 64 4.14 13.69 1.01
CA THR A 64 5.27 14.55 0.58
C THR A 64 6.24 13.89 -0.41
N ALA A 65 6.22 12.56 -0.54
CA ALA A 65 7.12 11.81 -1.44
C ALA A 65 6.36 10.74 -2.24
N PRO A 66 5.61 11.14 -3.28
CA PRO A 66 4.75 10.22 -4.04
C PRO A 66 5.51 9.09 -4.76
N GLU A 67 6.68 9.32 -5.33
CA GLU A 67 7.49 8.26 -5.96
C GLU A 67 7.99 7.21 -4.96
N ALA A 68 8.46 7.68 -3.79
CA ALA A 68 8.89 6.80 -2.70
C ALA A 68 7.68 6.00 -2.17
N SER A 69 6.51 6.62 -2.11
CA SER A 69 5.26 5.96 -1.69
C SER A 69 4.83 4.85 -2.63
N VAL A 70 4.91 5.05 -3.95
CA VAL A 70 4.63 3.97 -4.92
C VAL A 70 5.60 2.79 -4.69
N THR A 71 6.89 3.09 -4.52
CA THR A 71 7.92 2.07 -4.25
C THR A 71 7.62 1.31 -2.96
N PHE A 72 7.26 2.03 -1.90
CA PHE A 72 6.87 1.44 -0.62
C PHE A 72 5.63 0.56 -0.74
N ILE A 73 4.55 1.06 -1.36
CA ILE A 73 3.27 0.32 -1.47
C ILE A 73 3.48 -1.00 -2.23
N LEU A 74 4.24 -0.99 -3.33
CA LEU A 74 4.50 -2.21 -4.10
C LEU A 74 5.38 -3.20 -3.31
N ALA A 75 6.39 -2.71 -2.60
CA ALA A 75 7.21 -3.56 -1.72
C ALA A 75 6.39 -4.11 -0.54
N ALA A 76 5.51 -3.32 0.05
CA ALA A 76 4.64 -3.73 1.15
C ALA A 76 3.61 -4.76 0.70
N LEU A 77 3.06 -4.61 -0.50
CA LEU A 77 2.16 -5.59 -1.09
C LEU A 77 2.83 -6.96 -1.28
N ASP A 78 4.13 -7.00 -1.59
CA ASP A 78 4.91 -8.23 -1.70
C ASP A 78 5.12 -8.92 -0.33
N GLU A 79 5.04 -8.16 0.77
CA GLU A 79 5.11 -8.66 2.15
C GLU A 79 3.73 -9.08 2.71
N CYS A 80 2.62 -8.70 2.07
CA CYS A 80 1.28 -9.11 2.49
C CYS A 80 1.08 -10.63 2.42
N ARG A 81 0.39 -11.17 3.42
CA ARG A 81 0.03 -12.59 3.57
C ARG A 81 -1.47 -12.79 3.78
N THR A 82 -2.22 -11.73 4.08
CA THR A 82 -3.67 -11.77 4.33
C THR A 82 -4.39 -10.66 3.59
N SER A 83 -5.68 -10.85 3.31
CA SER A 83 -6.54 -9.79 2.76
C SER A 83 -6.58 -8.56 3.67
N ALA A 84 -6.61 -8.74 4.99
CA ALA A 84 -6.61 -7.64 5.96
C ALA A 84 -5.38 -6.72 5.82
N GLN A 85 -4.20 -7.29 5.55
CA GLN A 85 -2.99 -6.51 5.28
C GLN A 85 -3.09 -5.73 3.97
N VAL A 86 -3.68 -6.33 2.93
CA VAL A 86 -3.95 -5.62 1.67
C VAL A 86 -4.97 -4.50 1.88
N SER A 87 -6.03 -4.73 2.67
CA SER A 87 -7.03 -3.71 2.98
C SER A 87 -6.42 -2.53 3.73
N LEU A 88 -5.52 -2.79 4.68
CA LEU A 88 -4.77 -1.75 5.40
C LEU A 88 -3.99 -0.84 4.43
N LEU A 89 -3.31 -1.44 3.44
CA LEU A 89 -2.58 -0.68 2.43
C LEU A 89 -3.53 0.05 1.47
N GLY A 90 -4.58 -0.62 0.99
CA GLY A 90 -5.53 -0.13 -0.02
C GLY A 90 -6.38 1.03 0.46
N ALA A 91 -7.11 0.84 1.56
CA ALA A 91 -7.98 1.86 2.15
C ALA A 91 -7.22 2.88 3.01
N GLY A 92 -5.93 2.63 3.29
CA GLY A 92 -5.05 3.54 4.01
C GLY A 92 -4.09 4.29 3.08
N ALA A 93 -2.83 3.85 3.06
CA ALA A 93 -1.74 4.55 2.38
C ALA A 93 -1.98 4.78 0.88
N LEU A 94 -2.49 3.78 0.16
CA LEU A 94 -2.77 3.90 -1.27
C LEU A 94 -3.89 4.90 -1.55
N GLU A 95 -4.98 4.84 -0.79
CA GLU A 95 -6.08 5.78 -0.92
C GLU A 95 -5.64 7.22 -0.67
N THR A 96 -4.88 7.46 0.40
CA THR A 96 -4.31 8.79 0.69
C THR A 96 -3.39 9.26 -0.44
N LEU A 97 -2.50 8.39 -0.93
CA LEU A 97 -1.62 8.71 -2.04
C LEU A 97 -2.38 9.10 -3.31
N LEU A 98 -3.44 8.37 -3.66
CA LEU A 98 -4.25 8.65 -4.85
C LEU A 98 -5.08 9.93 -4.72
N LYS A 99 -5.57 10.24 -3.51
CA LYS A 99 -6.27 11.51 -3.22
C LYS A 99 -5.33 12.70 -3.42
N MET A 100 -4.11 12.61 -2.90
CA MET A 100 -3.15 13.72 -2.90
C MET A 100 -2.41 13.86 -4.24
N HIS A 101 -1.97 12.74 -4.82
CA HIS A 101 -1.00 12.70 -5.91
C HIS A 101 -1.46 11.84 -7.10
N GLY A 102 -2.75 11.50 -7.18
CA GLY A 102 -3.30 10.57 -8.18
C GLY A 102 -2.78 10.74 -9.61
N PRO A 103 -2.82 11.94 -10.22
CA PRO A 103 -2.32 12.14 -11.59
C PRO A 103 -0.83 11.80 -11.78
N GLN A 104 -0.01 11.96 -10.74
CA GLN A 104 1.43 11.67 -10.77
C GLN A 104 1.73 10.18 -10.63
N VAL A 105 0.94 9.47 -9.81
CA VAL A 105 1.25 8.07 -9.43
C VAL A 105 0.46 7.01 -10.19
N ILE A 106 -0.63 7.37 -10.87
CA ILE A 106 -1.52 6.40 -11.51
C ILE A 106 -0.82 5.59 -12.61
N GLY A 107 -0.01 6.23 -13.45
CA GLY A 107 0.72 5.56 -14.54
C GLY A 107 1.65 4.43 -14.06
N PRO A 108 2.53 4.66 -13.06
CA PRO A 108 3.28 3.60 -12.39
C PRO A 108 2.42 2.44 -11.86
N LEU A 109 1.31 2.75 -11.19
CA LEU A 109 0.40 1.73 -10.62
C LEU A 109 -0.27 0.89 -11.71
N GLU A 110 -0.72 1.51 -12.81
CA GLU A 110 -1.27 0.79 -13.97
C GLU A 110 -0.25 -0.14 -14.62
N ARG A 111 1.01 0.29 -14.74
CA ARG A 111 2.09 -0.56 -15.26
C ARG A 111 2.27 -1.80 -14.39
N ALA A 112 2.34 -1.63 -13.08
CA ALA A 112 2.44 -2.74 -12.14
C ALA A 112 1.18 -3.64 -12.16
N ALA A 113 -0.01 -3.04 -12.27
CA ALA A 113 -1.28 -3.75 -12.37
C ALA A 113 -1.39 -4.62 -13.63
N ARG A 114 -0.76 -4.23 -14.74
CA ARG A 114 -0.69 -5.08 -15.95
C ARG A 114 0.20 -6.29 -15.75
N GLN A 115 1.24 -6.17 -14.93
CA GLN A 115 2.22 -7.22 -14.70
C GLN A 115 1.79 -8.21 -13.60
N HIS A 116 1.13 -7.72 -12.54
CA HIS A 116 0.83 -8.52 -11.36
C HIS A 116 -0.65 -8.49 -10.99
N ALA A 117 -1.26 -9.66 -10.86
CA ALA A 117 -2.62 -9.80 -10.35
C ALA A 117 -2.77 -9.27 -8.92
N LYS A 118 -1.71 -9.41 -8.11
CA LYS A 118 -1.64 -8.90 -6.74
C LYS A 118 -1.90 -7.39 -6.68
N VAL A 119 -1.37 -6.63 -7.65
CA VAL A 119 -1.56 -5.19 -7.72
C VAL A 119 -3.00 -4.83 -8.07
N ARG A 120 -3.64 -5.57 -8.99
CA ARG A 120 -5.07 -5.37 -9.30
C ARG A 120 -5.95 -5.60 -8.06
N TYR A 121 -5.65 -6.64 -7.31
CA TYR A 121 -6.32 -6.93 -6.04
C TYR A 121 -6.11 -5.81 -5.00
N LEU A 122 -4.90 -5.27 -4.86
CA LEU A 122 -4.64 -4.10 -4.01
C LEU A 122 -5.45 -2.87 -4.47
N LEU A 123 -5.39 -2.52 -5.76
CA LEU A 123 -6.08 -1.34 -6.29
C LEU A 123 -7.61 -1.43 -6.06
N SER A 124 -8.17 -2.64 -6.13
CA SER A 124 -9.59 -2.88 -5.86
C SER A 124 -10.00 -2.60 -4.41
N ALA A 125 -9.06 -2.54 -3.47
CA ALA A 125 -9.31 -2.28 -2.05
C ALA A 125 -9.39 -0.78 -1.70
N THR A 126 -9.38 0.12 -2.68
CA THR A 126 -9.44 1.58 -2.49
C THR A 126 -10.90 2.04 -2.36
N TRP A 127 -11.23 2.90 -1.40
CA TRP A 127 -12.59 3.38 -1.10
C TRP A 127 -12.80 4.86 -1.46
N GLY A 128 -11.91 5.42 -2.27
CA GLY A 128 -11.80 6.85 -2.54
C GLY A 128 -12.71 7.43 -3.64
N GLN A 129 -13.80 6.76 -4.05
CA GLN A 129 -14.63 7.15 -5.21
C GLN A 129 -15.01 8.64 -5.25
N GLN A 130 -15.33 9.23 -4.09
CA GLN A 130 -15.79 10.62 -3.99
C GLN A 130 -14.66 11.65 -3.80
N SER A 131 -13.45 11.18 -3.52
CA SER A 131 -12.32 12.00 -3.06
C SER A 131 -11.09 11.94 -3.97
N ILE A 132 -10.98 10.88 -4.78
CA ILE A 132 -9.95 10.74 -5.79
C ILE A 132 -10.42 11.48 -7.04
N CYS A 133 -9.49 12.14 -7.74
CA CYS A 133 -9.77 12.82 -9.00
C CYS A 133 -10.53 11.88 -9.97
N PRO A 134 -11.65 12.32 -10.58
CA PRO A 134 -12.47 11.44 -11.43
C PRO A 134 -11.71 10.76 -12.56
N SER A 135 -10.76 11.46 -13.21
CA SER A 135 -9.94 10.84 -14.26
C SER A 135 -9.07 9.71 -13.70
N VAL A 136 -8.43 9.93 -12.54
CA VAL A 136 -7.64 8.90 -11.84
C VAL A 136 -8.51 7.71 -11.45
N TRP A 137 -9.75 7.97 -11.02
CA TRP A 137 -10.71 6.92 -10.68
C TRP A 137 -11.07 6.03 -11.89
N GLU A 138 -11.29 6.61 -13.07
CA GLU A 138 -11.52 5.84 -14.30
C GLU A 138 -10.31 4.95 -14.67
N HIS A 139 -9.09 5.47 -14.50
CA HIS A 139 -7.87 4.70 -14.67
C HIS A 139 -7.78 3.54 -13.65
N LEU A 140 -8.14 3.76 -12.39
CA LEU A 140 -8.23 2.71 -11.37
C LEU A 140 -9.20 1.60 -11.77
N ILE A 141 -10.42 1.95 -12.20
CA ILE A 141 -11.41 0.99 -12.67
C ILE A 141 -10.85 0.16 -13.84
N ALA A 142 -10.23 0.83 -14.82
CA ALA A 142 -9.65 0.17 -15.99
C ALA A 142 -8.53 -0.81 -15.61
N ALA A 143 -7.66 -0.43 -14.65
CA ALA A 143 -6.58 -1.26 -14.16
C ALA A 143 -7.06 -2.50 -13.38
N VAL A 144 -8.15 -2.37 -12.63
CA VAL A 144 -8.71 -3.43 -11.78
C VAL A 144 -9.49 -4.46 -12.60
N ARG A 145 -10.25 -4.03 -13.61
CA ARG A 145 -11.19 -4.86 -14.41
C ARG A 145 -10.67 -6.24 -14.85
N PRO A 146 -9.40 -6.42 -15.27
CA PRO A 146 -8.91 -7.72 -15.72
C PRO A 146 -8.68 -8.74 -14.59
N GLY A 147 -8.55 -8.29 -13.33
CA GLY A 147 -7.98 -9.08 -12.24
C GLY A 147 -8.98 -9.68 -11.26
N PRO A 148 -8.45 -10.46 -10.30
CA PRO A 148 -9.17 -10.71 -9.06
C PRO A 148 -9.37 -9.41 -8.28
N VAL A 149 -10.45 -9.34 -7.51
CA VAL A 149 -10.80 -8.17 -6.70
C VAL A 149 -11.06 -8.57 -5.24
N MET A 150 -10.91 -7.61 -4.33
CA MET A 150 -11.12 -7.81 -2.90
C MET A 150 -12.59 -7.89 -2.52
N ASP A 151 -13.40 -6.99 -3.06
CA ASP A 151 -14.84 -6.93 -2.88
C ASP A 151 -15.51 -6.41 -4.16
N ALA A 152 -16.83 -6.26 -4.12
CA ALA A 152 -17.62 -5.66 -5.20
C ALA A 152 -18.49 -4.50 -4.69
N ASP A 153 -18.05 -3.84 -3.62
CA ASP A 153 -18.77 -2.72 -3.00
C ASP A 153 -18.93 -1.57 -4.03
N PRO A 154 -20.09 -0.90 -4.09
CA PRO A 154 -20.32 0.18 -5.06
C PRO A 154 -19.37 1.38 -4.91
N ARG A 155 -18.64 1.48 -3.79
CA ARG A 155 -17.69 2.56 -3.49
C ARG A 155 -16.25 2.23 -3.90
N THR A 156 -15.98 1.01 -4.37
CA THR A 156 -14.64 0.59 -4.81
C THR A 156 -14.54 0.58 -6.33
N PRO A 157 -13.32 0.55 -6.92
CA PRO A 157 -13.15 0.42 -8.37
C PRO A 157 -13.67 -0.91 -8.93
N ALA A 158 -13.97 -1.87 -8.05
CA ALA A 158 -14.48 -3.19 -8.37
C ALA A 158 -16.01 -3.30 -8.25
N ALA A 159 -16.73 -2.18 -8.14
CA ALA A 159 -18.17 -2.15 -8.06
C ALA A 159 -18.85 -3.12 -9.06
N GLY A 160 -19.63 -4.07 -8.53
CA GLY A 160 -20.35 -5.07 -9.32
C GLY A 160 -19.55 -6.26 -9.85
N MET A 161 -18.24 -6.35 -9.57
CA MET A 161 -17.36 -7.45 -10.00
C MET A 161 -17.41 -8.67 -9.07
N GLY A 162 -18.62 -9.06 -8.62
CA GLY A 162 -18.81 -10.12 -7.63
C GLY A 162 -18.26 -11.50 -8.05
N ASP A 163 -18.23 -11.78 -9.36
CA ASP A 163 -17.67 -12.99 -9.95
C ASP A 163 -16.14 -13.09 -9.88
N LYS A 164 -15.46 -11.97 -9.57
CA LYS A 164 -14.00 -11.85 -9.48
C LYS A 164 -13.49 -11.78 -8.04
N VAL A 165 -14.39 -11.79 -7.06
CA VAL A 165 -14.03 -11.79 -5.63
C VAL A 165 -13.39 -13.13 -5.28
N LEU A 166 -12.20 -13.08 -4.69
CA LEU A 166 -11.49 -14.28 -4.25
C LEU A 166 -11.98 -14.75 -2.88
N ASP A 167 -12.08 -16.07 -2.72
CA ASP A 167 -12.17 -16.70 -1.39
C ASP A 167 -10.81 -16.71 -0.68
N ALA A 168 -10.77 -17.23 0.54
CA ALA A 168 -9.57 -17.25 1.37
C ALA A 168 -8.40 -17.99 0.70
N ASP A 169 -8.66 -19.12 0.05
CA ASP A 169 -7.64 -19.92 -0.63
C ASP A 169 -7.11 -19.21 -1.88
N GLY A 170 -7.99 -18.57 -2.64
CA GLY A 170 -7.63 -17.73 -3.78
C GLY A 170 -6.75 -16.56 -3.36
N VAL A 171 -7.08 -15.88 -2.26
CA VAL A 171 -6.26 -14.79 -1.70
C VAL A 171 -4.90 -15.32 -1.26
N ALA A 172 -4.84 -16.43 -0.51
CA ALA A 172 -3.58 -17.00 -0.05
C ALA A 172 -2.66 -17.38 -1.23
N LYS A 173 -3.23 -17.99 -2.27
CA LYS A 173 -2.51 -18.31 -3.51
C LYS A 173 -1.98 -17.05 -4.19
N LEU A 174 -2.84 -16.03 -4.39
CA LEU A 174 -2.46 -14.77 -5.02
C LEU A 174 -1.32 -14.06 -4.27
N LEU A 175 -1.40 -14.02 -2.93
CA LEU A 175 -0.41 -13.33 -2.10
C LEU A 175 0.93 -14.07 -2.02
N SER A 176 0.95 -15.38 -2.31
CA SER A 176 2.18 -16.17 -2.38
C SER A 176 3.03 -15.91 -3.64
N GLU A 177 2.45 -15.33 -4.69
CA GLU A 177 3.16 -15.02 -5.94
C GLU A 177 4.17 -13.88 -5.72
N PRO A 178 5.47 -14.05 -6.00
CA PRO A 178 6.45 -12.97 -5.84
C PRO A 178 6.23 -11.87 -6.90
N MET A 179 6.52 -10.62 -6.54
CA MET A 179 6.50 -9.48 -7.46
C MET A 179 7.89 -9.10 -8.02
N ALA A 180 8.93 -9.88 -7.70
CA ALA A 180 10.32 -9.64 -8.11
C ALA A 180 10.62 -10.12 -9.54
#